data_AF-A0A973XDS5-F1
#
_entry.id   AF-A0A973XDS5-F1
#
_cell.length_a   1.000
_cell.length_b   1.000
_cell.length_c   1.000
_cell.angle_alpha   90.00
_cell.angle_beta   90.00
_cell.angle_gamma   90.00
#
_symmetry.space_group_name_H-M   'P 1'
#
loop_
_entity.id
_entity.type
_entity.pdbx_description
1 polymer ?
#
loop_
_entity_poly.entity_id
_entity_poly.type
_entity_poly.pdbx_seq_one_letter_code
_entity_poly.pdbx_strand_id
1 'polypeptide(L)'
;MSEAVYARIRANPKFVELVTRRGRLAWALAWVVWVLFYALVLTVAFAPTVIGMRVMEGSTLSVGIAAGLFQFVFFWILTAFYVNKANTDYDALTAEVIEDALAAGAAERGSGRAAR
;
A
#
# COMPACT_ATOMS: atom_id res chain seq x y z
N MET A 1 -12.69 -12.64 18.18
CA MET A 1 -11.37 -13.27 18.46
C MET A 1 -10.99 -12.98 19.89
N SER A 2 -10.45 -13.96 20.62
CA SER A 2 -10.01 -13.77 22.02
C SER A 2 -8.64 -13.10 22.09
N GLU A 3 -8.34 -12.45 23.21
CA GLU A 3 -7.07 -11.77 23.46
C GLU A 3 -5.84 -12.69 23.24
N ALA A 4 -5.96 -13.95 23.65
CA ALA A 4 -4.94 -14.98 23.44
C ALA A 4 -4.63 -15.24 21.94
N VAL A 5 -5.63 -15.15 21.06
CA VAL A 5 -5.41 -15.32 19.61
C VAL A 5 -4.67 -14.11 19.04
N TYR A 6 -5.00 -12.89 19.47
CA TYR A 6 -4.27 -11.68 19.05
C TYR A 6 -2.81 -11.69 19.52
N ALA A 7 -2.55 -12.12 20.75
CA ALA A 7 -1.19 -12.26 21.28
C ALA A 7 -0.36 -13.24 20.44
N ARG A 8 -0.94 -14.39 20.05
CA ARG A 8 -0.29 -15.37 19.16
C ARG A 8 -0.02 -14.81 17.76
N ILE A 9 -0.98 -14.09 17.18
CA ILE A 9 -0.79 -13.43 15.88
C ILE A 9 0.40 -12.45 15.95
N ARG A 10 0.46 -11.60 16.99
CA ARG A 10 1.58 -10.65 17.15
C ARG A 10 2.94 -11.33 17.38
N ALA A 11 2.96 -12.47 18.05
CA ALA A 11 4.17 -13.25 18.29
C ALA A 11 4.62 -14.05 17.05
N ASN A 12 3.76 -14.22 16.04
CA ASN A 12 4.09 -14.97 14.84
C ASN A 12 5.12 -14.20 13.97
N PRO A 13 6.29 -14.77 13.65
CA PRO A 13 7.29 -14.09 12.81
C PRO A 13 6.77 -13.71 11.41
N LYS A 14 5.84 -14.50 10.84
CA LYS A 14 5.19 -14.18 9.56
C LYS A 14 4.33 -12.92 9.64
N PHE A 15 3.79 -12.60 10.82
CA PHE A 15 3.06 -11.34 11.03
C PHE A 15 3.99 -10.12 10.95
N VAL A 16 5.18 -10.22 11.53
CA VAL A 16 6.20 -9.16 11.43
C VAL A 16 6.64 -8.98 9.98
N GLU A 17 6.84 -10.07 9.25
CA GLU A 17 7.13 -10.04 7.82
C GLU A 17 5.99 -9.38 7.01
N LEU A 18 4.73 -9.72 7.30
CA LEU A 18 3.57 -9.12 6.65
C LEU A 18 3.51 -7.61 6.86
N VAL A 19 3.66 -7.15 8.11
CA VAL A 19 3.61 -5.72 8.46
C VAL A 19 4.76 -4.96 7.82
N THR A 20 5.98 -5.51 7.84
CA THR A 20 7.15 -4.86 7.24
C THR A 20 7.05 -4.77 5.71
N ARG A 21 6.61 -5.85 5.03
CA ARG A 21 6.40 -5.84 3.58
C ARG A 21 5.32 -4.84 3.16
N ARG A 22 4.17 -4.82 3.86
CA ARG A 22 3.09 -3.84 3.63
C ARG A 22 3.58 -2.42 3.86
N GLY A 23 4.29 -2.19 4.98
CA GLY A 23 4.83 -0.88 5.34
C GLY A 23 5.81 -0.35 4.30
N ARG A 24 6.75 -1.18 3.82
CA ARG A 24 7.71 -0.78 2.77
C ARG A 24 7.01 -0.36 1.49
N LEU A 25 5.99 -1.10 1.05
CA LEU A 25 5.21 -0.74 -0.13
C LEU A 25 4.45 0.58 0.09
N ALA A 26 3.76 0.72 1.23
CA ALA A 26 3.02 1.92 1.56
C ALA A 26 3.93 3.17 1.57
N TRP A 27 5.11 3.07 2.18
CA TRP A 27 6.10 4.15 2.18
C TRP A 27 6.65 4.45 0.79
N ALA A 28 6.94 3.43 -0.02
CA ALA A 28 7.38 3.65 -1.40
C ALA A 28 6.33 4.40 -2.23
N LEU A 29 5.07 3.99 -2.15
CA LEU A 29 3.96 4.66 -2.84
C LEU A 29 3.73 6.07 -2.29
N ALA A 30 3.83 6.26 -0.96
CA ALA A 30 3.73 7.57 -0.34
C ALA A 30 4.81 8.52 -0.88
N TRP A 31 6.06 8.08 -0.99
CA TRP A 31 7.14 8.87 -1.58
C TRP A 31 6.86 9.25 -3.03
N VAL A 32 6.36 8.33 -3.84
CA VAL A 32 5.97 8.62 -5.24
C VAL A 32 4.91 9.72 -5.29
N VAL A 33 3.84 9.61 -4.49
CA VAL A 33 2.78 10.61 -4.42
C VAL A 33 3.33 11.95 -3.94
N TRP A 34 4.19 11.94 -2.91
CA TRP A 34 4.78 13.14 -2.34
C TRP A 34 5.64 13.88 -3.35
N VAL A 35 6.51 13.17 -4.08
CA VAL A 35 7.34 13.74 -5.14
C VAL A 35 6.48 14.36 -6.24
N LEU A 36 5.47 13.65 -6.74
CA LEU A 36 4.59 14.17 -7.80
C LEU A 36 3.78 15.38 -7.33
N PHE A 37 3.27 15.35 -6.10
CA PHE A 37 2.53 16.45 -5.50
C PHE A 37 3.39 17.70 -5.39
N TYR A 38 4.56 17.61 -4.74
CA TYR A 38 5.43 18.77 -4.59
C TYR A 38 6.02 19.23 -5.92
N ALA A 39 6.33 18.33 -6.85
CA ALA A 39 6.78 18.72 -8.19
C ALA A 39 5.74 19.61 -8.89
N LEU A 40 4.47 19.22 -8.89
CA LEU A 40 3.41 20.05 -9.47
C LEU A 40 3.22 21.36 -8.69
N VAL A 41 3.07 21.30 -7.37
CA VAL A 41 2.80 22.47 -6.52
C VAL A 41 3.92 23.51 -6.63
N LEU A 42 5.18 23.07 -6.56
CA LEU A 42 6.33 23.97 -6.69
C LEU A 42 6.41 24.55 -8.11
N THR A 43 6.11 23.78 -9.15
CA THR A 43 6.07 24.30 -10.53
C THR A 43 4.98 25.35 -10.69
N VAL A 44 3.79 25.12 -10.14
CA VAL A 44 2.69 26.10 -10.15
C VAL A 44 3.08 27.39 -9.41
N ALA A 45 3.73 27.26 -8.25
CA ALA A 45 4.10 28.40 -7.41
C ALA A 45 5.26 29.23 -7.98
N PHE A 46 6.30 28.57 -8.50
CA PHE A 46 7.57 29.22 -8.86
C PHE A 46 7.81 29.32 -10.38
N ALA A 47 7.10 28.53 -11.19
CA ALA A 47 7.24 28.51 -12.66
C ALA A 47 5.88 28.49 -13.39
N PRO A 48 4.96 29.44 -13.10
CA PRO A 48 3.61 29.44 -13.68
C PRO A 48 3.59 29.57 -15.21
N THR A 49 4.64 30.12 -15.81
CA THR A 49 4.80 30.18 -17.27
C THR A 49 4.89 28.80 -17.90
N VAL A 50 5.49 27.83 -17.21
CA VAL A 50 5.56 26.42 -17.66
C VAL A 50 4.17 25.82 -17.71
N ILE A 51 3.36 26.05 -16.67
CA ILE A 51 1.97 25.54 -16.58
C ILE A 51 1.09 26.07 -17.72
N GLY A 52 1.29 27.32 -18.13
CA GLY A 52 0.56 27.97 -19.21
C GLY A 52 1.06 27.66 -20.63
N MET A 53 2.26 27.10 -20.77
CA MET A 53 2.86 26.78 -22.08
C MET A 53 1.98 25.80 -22.85
N ARG A 54 1.82 26.01 -24.16
CA ARG A 54 1.12 25.06 -25.03
C ARG A 54 2.02 23.86 -25.30
N VAL A 55 1.43 22.66 -25.28
CA VAL A 55 2.19 21.42 -25.51
C VAL A 55 2.72 21.36 -26.96
N MET A 56 1.98 21.92 -27.92
CA MET A 56 2.33 21.98 -29.34
C MET A 56 1.83 23.30 -29.96
N GLU A 57 2.48 23.74 -31.03
CA GLU A 57 2.01 24.89 -31.82
C GLU A 57 0.59 24.65 -32.34
N GLY A 58 -0.27 25.66 -32.24
CA GLY A 58 -1.69 25.57 -32.60
C GLY A 58 -2.58 24.80 -31.62
N SER A 59 -2.02 24.20 -30.55
CA SER A 59 -2.79 23.45 -29.56
C SER A 59 -3.43 24.36 -28.50
N THR A 60 -4.65 24.02 -28.07
CA THR A 60 -5.30 24.62 -26.91
C THR A 60 -4.93 23.92 -25.59
N LEU A 61 -4.21 22.80 -25.65
CA LEU A 61 -3.77 22.07 -24.46
C LEU A 61 -2.53 22.72 -23.84
N SER A 62 -2.62 23.11 -22.58
CA SER A 62 -1.47 23.57 -21.81
C SER A 62 -0.74 22.41 -21.14
N VAL A 63 0.55 22.60 -20.85
CA VAL A 63 1.39 21.66 -20.10
C VAL A 63 0.78 21.34 -18.74
N GLY A 64 0.20 22.31 -18.05
CA GLY A 64 -0.47 22.09 -16.77
C GLY A 64 -1.66 21.13 -16.87
N ILE A 65 -2.51 21.30 -17.88
CA ILE A 65 -3.66 20.42 -18.11
C ILE A 65 -3.18 19.02 -18.49
N ALA A 66 -2.18 18.93 -19.37
CA ALA A 66 -1.58 17.65 -19.78
C ALA A 66 -0.96 16.91 -18.58
N ALA A 67 -0.23 17.62 -17.72
CA ALA A 67 0.35 17.06 -16.50
C ALA A 67 -0.73 16.58 -15.51
N GLY A 68 -1.82 17.34 -15.35
CA GLY A 68 -2.95 16.94 -14.52
C GLY A 68 -3.64 15.67 -15.05
N LEU A 69 -3.86 15.57 -16.36
CA LEU A 69 -4.41 14.37 -16.99
C LEU A 69 -3.47 13.17 -16.83
N PHE A 70 -2.17 13.38 -17.00
CA PHE A 70 -1.16 12.36 -16.74
C PHE A 70 -1.22 11.87 -15.29
N GLN A 71 -1.26 12.77 -14.30
CA GLN A 71 -1.36 12.39 -12.89
C GLN A 71 -2.63 11.62 -12.59
N PHE A 72 -3.77 12.00 -13.19
CA PHE A 72 -5.02 11.28 -13.03
C PHE A 72 -4.90 9.81 -13.47
N VAL A 73 -4.42 9.58 -14.70
CA VAL A 73 -4.21 8.23 -15.23
C VAL A 73 -3.16 7.47 -14.40
N PHE A 74 -2.06 8.14 -14.04
CA PHE A 74 -0.99 7.57 -13.25
C PHE A 74 -1.47 7.09 -11.88
N PHE A 75 -2.27 7.88 -11.16
CA PHE A 75 -2.80 7.47 -9.85
C PHE A 75 -3.80 6.33 -9.94
N TRP A 76 -4.56 6.24 -11.04
CA TRP A 76 -5.40 5.07 -11.31
C TRP A 76 -4.56 3.80 -11.46
N ILE A 77 -3.48 3.87 -12.24
CA ILE A 77 -2.52 2.76 -12.41
C ILE A 77 -1.87 2.41 -11.07
N LEU A 78 -1.43 3.42 -10.30
CA LEU A 78 -0.79 3.22 -9.00
C LEU A 78 -1.73 2.51 -8.01
N THR A 79 -3.01 2.89 -8.02
CA THR A 79 -4.05 2.25 -7.21
C THR A 79 -4.27 0.80 -7.65
N ALA A 80 -4.42 0.54 -8.94
CA ALA A 80 -4.58 -0.82 -9.47
C ALA A 80 -3.37 -1.71 -9.13
N PHE A 81 -2.16 -1.17 -9.28
CA PHE A 81 -0.92 -1.84 -8.89
C PHE A 81 -0.90 -2.18 -7.40
N TYR A 82 -1.24 -1.22 -6.53
CA TYR A 82 -1.31 -1.45 -5.09
C TYR A 82 -2.33 -2.54 -4.73
N VAL A 83 -3.54 -2.47 -5.29
CA VAL A 83 -4.61 -3.45 -5.04
C VAL A 83 -4.18 -4.84 -5.50
N ASN A 84 -3.62 -4.97 -6.70
CA ASN A 84 -3.14 -6.25 -7.20
C ASN A 84 -2.06 -6.84 -6.27
N LYS A 85 -1.07 -6.03 -5.89
CA LYS A 85 0.01 -6.43 -4.98
C LYS A 85 -0.51 -6.83 -3.60
N ALA A 86 -1.54 -6.14 -3.10
CA ALA A 86 -2.14 -6.42 -1.81
C ALA A 86 -2.92 -7.74 -1.82
N ASN A 87 -3.74 -7.95 -2.86
CA ASN A 87 -4.57 -9.13 -3.00
C ASN A 87 -3.76 -10.41 -3.26
N THR A 88 -2.61 -10.32 -3.93
CA THR A 88 -1.78 -11.51 -4.21
C THR A 88 -0.89 -11.87 -3.02
N ASP A 89 -0.01 -10.96 -2.61
CA ASP A 89 1.07 -11.33 -1.69
C ASP A 89 0.63 -11.29 -0.23
N TYR A 90 -0.23 -10.33 0.12
CA TYR A 90 -0.54 -10.11 1.53
C TYR A 90 -1.70 -10.94 2.02
N ASP A 91 -2.66 -11.29 1.18
CA ASP A 91 -3.80 -12.10 1.60
C ASP A 91 -3.39 -13.54 1.89
N ALA A 92 -2.51 -14.13 1.07
CA ALA A 92 -1.94 -15.45 1.33
C ALA A 92 -1.20 -15.51 2.68
N LEU A 93 -0.28 -14.57 2.90
CA LEU A 93 0.46 -14.44 4.17
C LEU A 93 -0.47 -14.18 5.37
N THR A 94 -1.55 -13.42 5.17
CA THR A 94 -2.53 -13.16 6.24
C THR A 94 -3.29 -14.44 6.62
N ALA A 95 -3.70 -15.25 5.63
CA ALA A 95 -4.38 -16.51 5.88
C ALA A 95 -3.50 -17.47 6.68
N GLU A 96 -2.23 -17.63 6.29
CA GLU A 96 -1.27 -18.47 7.02
C GLU A 96 -1.07 -18.04 8.48
N VAL A 97 -0.92 -16.74 8.74
CA VAL A 97 -0.75 -16.22 10.10
C VAL A 97 -1.96 -16.53 10.98
N ILE A 98 -3.16 -16.45 10.42
CA ILE A 98 -4.41 -16.76 11.14
C ILE A 98 -4.50 -18.26 11.41
N GLU A 99 -4.20 -19.10 10.42
CA GLU A 99 -4.23 -20.56 10.55
C GLU A 99 -3.24 -21.05 11.62
N ASP A 100 -1.99 -20.56 11.58
CA ASP A 100 -0.96 -20.88 12.56
C ASP A 100 -1.41 -20.53 13.99
N ALA A 101 -2.04 -19.36 14.18
CA ALA A 101 -2.51 -18.90 15.48
C ALA A 101 -3.71 -19.73 16.01
N LEU A 102 -4.57 -20.22 15.12
CA LEU A 102 -5.69 -21.11 15.46
C LEU A 102 -5.22 -22.53 15.79
N ALA A 103 -4.28 -23.06 15.01
CA ALA A 103 -3.69 -24.39 15.20
C ALA A 103 -2.95 -24.48 16.55
N ALA A 104 -2.12 -23.49 16.88
CA ALA A 104 -1.46 -23.40 18.18
C ALA A 104 -2.48 -23.40 19.34
N GLY A 105 -3.60 -22.69 19.17
CA GLY A 105 -4.69 -22.68 20.15
C GLY A 105 -5.48 -23.99 20.27
N ALA A 106 -5.53 -24.82 19.21
CA ALA A 106 -6.14 -26.14 19.27
C ALA A 106 -5.22 -27.15 19.99
N ALA A 107 -3.91 -27.10 19.73
CA ALA A 107 -2.92 -27.98 20.36
C ALA A 107 -2.89 -27.83 21.90
N GLU A 108 -2.90 -26.59 22.41
CA GLU A 108 -2.92 -26.32 23.87
C GLU A 108 -4.22 -26.79 24.55
N ARG A 109 -5.36 -26.71 23.85
CA ARG A 109 -6.64 -27.21 24.38
C ARG A 109 -6.68 -28.75 24.42
N GLY A 110 -6.02 -29.40 23.47
CA GLY A 110 -5.85 -30.86 23.44
C GLY A 110 -4.93 -31.36 24.57
N SER A 111 -3.78 -30.70 24.77
CA SER A 111 -2.83 -31.09 25.82
C SER A 111 -3.39 -30.88 27.23
N GLY A 112 -4.15 -29.80 27.47
CA GLY A 112 -4.80 -29.56 28.76
C GLY A 112 -5.92 -30.55 29.10
N ARG A 113 -6.51 -31.23 28.10
CA ARG A 113 -7.54 -32.26 28.28
C ARG A 113 -6.94 -33.66 28.46
N ALA A 114 -5.73 -33.92 27.95
CA ALA A 114 -5.01 -35.18 28.15
C ALA A 114 -4.26 -35.26 29.50
N ALA A 115 -3.98 -34.10 30.12
CA ALA A 115 -3.32 -34.00 31.43
C ALA A 115 -4.30 -33.92 32.62
N ARG A 116 -5.61 -34.05 32.39
CA ARG A 116 -6.69 -34.13 33.39
C ARG A 116 -7.36 -35.49 33.29
#